data_AF-A0A6C0B2C3-F1
#
_entry.id   AF-A0A6C0B2C3-F1
#
_cell.length_a   1.000
_cell.length_b   1.000
_cell.length_c   1.000
_cell.angle_alpha   90.00
_cell.angle_beta   90.00
_cell.angle_gamma   90.00
#
_symmetry.space_group_name_H-M   'P 1'
#
loop_
_entity.id
_entity.type
_entity.pdbx_description
1 polymer ?
#
loop_
_entity_poly.entity_id
_entity_poly.type
_entity_poly.pdbx_seq_one_letter_code
_entity_poly.pdbx_strand_id
1 'polypeptide(L)'
;MRFEILLIAITAFVVANIYTDGKYLKTLYSWKKYYQMVGVVFGALMIYWLIKKNPAQAGQILNASNDYVKYLPVDKSTSSILTPILDFTSKQNFSENGTSYGGQPIIDPRQKSSETKLMGSGRGSTKRSVSETKKKFVASNQNWQCGNCGKQLNAWFEVDHKIRLEYGGTNHVDNLVALCRECHGEKTAMENL
;
A
#
# COMPACT_ATOMS: atom_id res chain seq x y z
N MET A 1 -10.71 -36.20 -32.56
CA MET A 1 -9.97 -35.74 -33.75
C MET A 1 -8.70 -36.56 -33.85
N ARG A 2 -8.39 -37.15 -35.02
CA ARG A 2 -7.20 -38.00 -35.17
C ARG A 2 -5.95 -37.12 -35.17
N PHE A 3 -4.94 -37.50 -34.40
CA PHE A 3 -3.69 -36.74 -34.23
C PHE A 3 -3.00 -36.46 -35.57
N GLU A 4 -3.14 -37.36 -36.56
CA GLU A 4 -2.56 -37.20 -37.89
C GLU A 4 -3.09 -35.95 -38.62
N ILE A 5 -4.38 -35.62 -38.47
CA ILE A 5 -5.00 -34.46 -39.12
C ILE A 5 -4.43 -33.16 -38.55
N LEU A 6 -4.16 -33.14 -37.24
CA LEU A 6 -3.59 -31.99 -36.55
C LEU A 6 -2.13 -31.76 -37.00
N LEU A 7 -1.36 -32.83 -37.19
CA LEU A 7 0.01 -32.79 -37.72
C LEU A 7 0.06 -32.23 -39.16
N ILE A 8 -0.84 -32.71 -40.03
CA ILE A 8 -0.94 -32.22 -41.42
C ILE A 8 -1.37 -30.74 -41.45
N ALA A 9 -2.30 -30.34 -40.59
CA ALA A 9 -2.74 -28.94 -40.50
C ALA A 9 -1.61 -28.00 -40.03
N ILE A 10 -0.84 -28.39 -39.00
CA ILE A 10 0.28 -27.60 -38.51
C ILE A 10 1.38 -27.49 -39.57
N THR A 11 1.75 -28.59 -40.20
CA THR A 11 2.81 -28.59 -41.24
C THR A 11 2.42 -27.76 -42.45
N ALA A 12 1.18 -27.89 -42.95
CA ALA A 12 0.67 -27.05 -44.03
C ALA A 12 0.65 -25.55 -43.65
N PHE A 13 0.28 -25.22 -42.41
CA PHE A 13 0.29 -23.86 -41.90
C PHE A 13 1.71 -23.26 -41.84
N VAL A 14 2.70 -24.04 -41.40
CA VAL A 14 4.11 -23.60 -41.35
C VAL A 14 4.66 -23.36 -42.75
N VAL A 15 4.40 -24.25 -43.71
CA VAL A 15 4.84 -24.09 -45.11
C VAL A 15 4.18 -22.85 -45.75
N ALA A 16 2.87 -22.65 -45.55
CA ALA A 16 2.16 -21.48 -46.05
C ALA A 16 2.68 -20.17 -45.43
N ASN A 17 3.09 -20.21 -44.16
CA ASN A 17 3.67 -19.06 -43.48
C ASN A 17 5.09 -18.72 -43.98
N ILE A 18 5.91 -19.72 -44.31
CA ILE A 18 7.23 -19.52 -44.95
C ILE A 18 7.04 -18.95 -46.36
N TYR A 19 6.10 -19.49 -47.15
CA TYR A 19 5.80 -19.03 -48.50
C TYR A 19 5.34 -17.56 -48.58
N THR A 20 4.79 -17.02 -47.48
CA THR A 20 4.23 -15.66 -47.42
C THR A 20 5.08 -14.69 -46.61
N ASP A 21 6.37 -15.01 -46.38
CA ASP A 21 7.34 -14.20 -45.63
C ASP A 21 6.82 -13.71 -44.27
N GLY A 22 6.00 -14.53 -43.62
CA GLY A 22 5.40 -14.22 -42.33
C GLY A 22 4.44 -13.02 -42.34
N LYS A 23 3.89 -12.61 -43.51
CA LYS A 23 2.94 -11.49 -43.61
C LYS A 23 1.75 -11.65 -42.67
N TYR A 24 1.22 -12.87 -42.55
CA TYR A 24 0.10 -13.18 -41.65
C TYR A 24 0.50 -13.12 -40.17
N LEU A 25 1.67 -13.65 -39.80
CA LEU A 25 2.16 -13.53 -38.42
C LEU A 25 2.45 -12.07 -38.05
N LYS A 26 3.05 -11.27 -38.93
CA LYS A 26 3.30 -9.83 -38.69
C LYS A 26 2.00 -9.06 -38.49
N THR A 27 0.95 -9.41 -39.25
CA THR A 27 -0.39 -8.81 -39.10
C THR A 27 -1.07 -9.26 -37.79
N LEU A 28 -0.89 -10.52 -37.38
CA LEU A 28 -1.39 -11.03 -36.11
C LEU A 28 -0.74 -10.31 -34.91
N TYR A 29 0.59 -10.12 -34.95
CA TYR A 29 1.33 -9.41 -33.91
C TYR A 29 1.03 -7.91 -33.88
N SER A 30 0.72 -7.28 -35.01
CA SER A 30 0.36 -5.86 -35.03
C SER A 30 -0.96 -5.58 -34.28
N TRP A 31 -1.83 -6.58 -34.16
CA TRP A 31 -3.11 -6.48 -33.46
C TRP A 31 -3.02 -6.72 -31.95
N LYS A 32 -1.80 -6.90 -31.41
CA LYS A 32 -1.55 -7.12 -29.96
C LYS A 32 -2.32 -6.13 -29.07
N LYS A 33 -2.39 -4.86 -29.46
CA LYS A 33 -3.12 -3.81 -28.71
C LYS A 33 -4.62 -4.11 -28.62
N TYR A 34 -5.23 -4.60 -29.69
CA TYR A 34 -6.65 -4.95 -29.72
C TYR A 34 -6.93 -6.18 -28.86
N TYR A 35 -6.07 -7.19 -28.90
CA TYR A 35 -6.21 -8.35 -28.01
C TYR A 35 -6.10 -7.96 -26.53
N GLN A 36 -5.22 -7.03 -26.18
CA GLN A 36 -5.12 -6.50 -24.81
C GLN A 36 -6.38 -5.73 -24.41
N MET A 37 -6.91 -4.86 -25.28
CA MET A 37 -8.15 -4.11 -24.99
C MET A 37 -9.36 -5.03 -24.85
N VAL A 38 -9.53 -5.99 -25.78
CA VAL A 38 -10.62 -6.98 -25.72
C VAL A 38 -10.49 -7.85 -24.48
N GLY A 39 -9.29 -8.29 -24.12
CA GLY A 39 -9.05 -9.08 -22.91
C GLY A 39 -9.46 -8.36 -21.63
N VAL A 40 -9.14 -7.06 -21.50
CA VAL A 40 -9.54 -6.24 -20.34
C VAL A 40 -11.05 -6.07 -20.28
N VAL A 41 -11.69 -5.72 -21.41
CA VAL A 41 -13.16 -5.53 -21.47
C VAL A 41 -13.89 -6.83 -21.19
N PHE A 42 -13.42 -7.95 -21.75
CA PHE A 42 -13.98 -9.28 -21.50
C PHE A 42 -13.83 -9.69 -20.04
N GLY A 43 -12.65 -9.46 -19.44
CA GLY A 43 -12.42 -9.73 -18.02
C GLY A 43 -13.35 -8.92 -17.11
N ALA A 44 -13.53 -7.63 -17.41
CA ALA A 44 -14.44 -6.76 -16.66
C ALA A 44 -15.91 -7.21 -16.78
N LEU A 45 -16.36 -7.57 -17.99
CA LEU A 45 -17.71 -8.10 -18.22
C LEU A 45 -17.94 -9.45 -17.53
N MET A 46 -16.94 -10.33 -17.55
CA MET A 46 -16.98 -11.61 -16.84
C MET A 46 -17.16 -11.43 -15.34
N ILE A 47 -16.37 -10.54 -14.73
CA ILE A 47 -16.48 -10.22 -13.30
C ILE A 47 -17.84 -9.60 -12.99
N TYR A 48 -18.31 -8.64 -13.81
CA TYR A 48 -19.63 -8.04 -13.66
C TYR A 48 -20.75 -9.08 -13.69
N TRP A 49 -20.70 -10.00 -14.65
CA TRP A 49 -21.71 -11.06 -14.78
C TRP A 49 -21.68 -12.04 -13.61
N LEU A 50 -20.48 -12.39 -13.12
CA LEU A 50 -20.30 -13.30 -11.98
C LEU A 50 -20.88 -12.70 -10.68
N ILE A 51 -20.58 -11.42 -10.41
CA ILE A 51 -21.10 -10.71 -9.24
C ILE A 51 -22.63 -10.60 -9.31
N LYS A 52 -23.18 -10.31 -10.49
CA LYS A 52 -24.63 -10.18 -10.69
C LYS A 52 -25.38 -11.50 -10.54
N LYS A 53 -24.78 -12.61 -10.98
CA LYS A 53 -25.44 -13.92 -10.98
C LYS A 53 -25.43 -14.58 -9.60
N ASN A 54 -24.30 -14.52 -8.88
CA ASN A 54 -24.14 -15.18 -7.57
C ASN A 54 -23.44 -14.26 -6.54
N PRO A 55 -24.14 -13.27 -5.95
CA PRO A 55 -23.54 -12.34 -4.99
C PRO A 55 -22.99 -13.05 -3.72
N ALA A 56 -23.63 -14.13 -3.27
CA ALA A 56 -23.19 -14.88 -2.10
C ALA A 56 -21.91 -15.71 -2.34
N GLN A 57 -21.75 -16.30 -3.54
CA GLN A 57 -20.54 -17.04 -3.90
C GLN A 57 -19.39 -16.12 -4.27
N ALA A 58 -19.67 -14.94 -4.84
CA ALA A 58 -18.65 -13.93 -5.09
C ALA A 58 -17.93 -13.53 -3.79
N GLY A 59 -18.67 -13.36 -2.68
CA GLY A 59 -18.10 -13.13 -1.36
C GLY A 59 -17.20 -14.29 -0.88
N GLN A 60 -17.62 -15.53 -1.07
CA GLN A 60 -16.82 -16.71 -0.70
C GLN A 60 -15.55 -16.85 -1.56
N ILE A 61 -15.63 -16.58 -2.87
CA ILE A 61 -14.49 -16.61 -3.78
C ILE A 61 -13.49 -15.50 -3.43
N LEU A 62 -13.95 -14.30 -3.05
CA LEU A 62 -13.07 -13.23 -2.59
C LEU A 62 -12.37 -13.58 -1.28
N ASN A 63 -13.08 -14.20 -0.34
CA ASN A 63 -12.50 -14.67 0.93
C ASN A 63 -11.49 -15.79 0.72
N ALA A 64 -11.81 -16.79 -0.11
CA ALA A 64 -10.87 -17.84 -0.48
C ALA A 64 -9.66 -17.28 -1.26
N SER A 65 -9.88 -16.32 -2.15
CA SER A 65 -8.81 -15.67 -2.93
C SER A 65 -7.81 -14.93 -2.04
N ASN A 66 -8.23 -14.40 -0.89
CA ASN A 66 -7.31 -13.75 0.05
C ASN A 66 -6.24 -14.73 0.59
N ASP A 67 -6.64 -15.98 0.84
CA ASP A 67 -5.71 -17.04 1.28
C ASP A 67 -4.73 -17.46 0.17
N TYR A 68 -5.18 -17.47 -1.09
CA TYR A 68 -4.34 -17.84 -2.24
C TYR A 68 -3.44 -16.70 -2.75
N VAL A 69 -3.92 -15.44 -2.68
CA VAL A 69 -3.14 -14.24 -3.07
C VAL A 69 -1.90 -14.09 -2.21
N LYS A 70 -1.94 -14.58 -0.96
CA LYS A 70 -0.77 -14.61 -0.08
C LYS A 70 0.39 -15.48 -0.59
N TYR A 71 0.10 -16.55 -1.34
CA TYR A 71 1.10 -17.49 -1.85
C TYR A 71 1.45 -17.27 -3.32
N LEU A 72 0.81 -16.29 -3.97
CA LEU A 72 1.12 -15.93 -5.35
C LEU A 72 2.43 -15.13 -5.39
N PRO A 73 3.44 -15.55 -6.17
CA PRO A 73 4.64 -14.75 -6.40
C PRO A 73 4.27 -13.55 -7.27
N VAL A 74 3.88 -12.45 -6.62
CA VAL A 74 3.58 -11.19 -7.28
C VAL A 74 4.86 -10.34 -7.29
N ASP A 75 5.27 -9.89 -8.47
CA ASP A 75 6.41 -8.99 -8.65
C ASP A 75 6.20 -7.68 -7.87
N LYS A 76 7.27 -7.12 -7.29
CA LYS A 76 7.24 -5.91 -6.44
C LYS A 76 6.58 -4.71 -7.15
N SER A 77 6.71 -4.61 -8.47
CA SER A 77 6.09 -3.55 -9.28
C SER A 77 4.57 -3.71 -9.40
N THR A 78 4.09 -4.94 -9.36
CA THR A 78 2.66 -5.28 -9.47
C THR A 78 1.98 -5.19 -8.10
N SER A 79 2.71 -5.52 -7.02
CA SER A 79 2.21 -5.39 -5.65
C SER A 79 1.82 -3.95 -5.31
N SER A 80 2.62 -2.94 -5.66
CA SER A 80 2.29 -1.54 -5.35
C SER A 80 1.03 -1.04 -6.06
N ILE A 81 0.74 -1.54 -7.26
CA ILE A 81 -0.44 -1.17 -8.04
C ILE A 81 -1.70 -1.90 -7.54
N LEU A 82 -1.56 -3.15 -7.09
CA LEU A 82 -2.68 -3.97 -6.60
C LEU A 82 -3.00 -3.73 -5.12
N THR A 83 -2.04 -3.25 -4.31
CA THR A 83 -2.24 -2.99 -2.88
C THR A 83 -3.46 -2.16 -2.51
N PRO A 84 -3.85 -1.08 -3.23
CA PRO A 84 -5.02 -0.28 -2.86
C PRO A 84 -6.33 -1.05 -3.01
N ILE A 85 -6.41 -1.94 -3.99
CA ILE A 85 -7.61 -2.75 -4.28
C ILE A 85 -7.70 -3.92 -3.29
N LEU A 86 -6.56 -4.55 -2.98
CA LEU A 86 -6.47 -5.64 -1.99
C LEU A 86 -6.76 -5.16 -0.55
N ASP A 87 -6.32 -3.95 -0.19
CA ASP A 87 -6.65 -3.32 1.10
C ASP A 87 -8.15 -2.97 1.21
N PHE A 88 -8.80 -2.63 0.09
CA PHE A 88 -10.23 -2.30 0.07
C PHE A 88 -11.12 -3.55 0.28
N THR A 89 -10.76 -4.68 -0.32
CA THR A 89 -11.54 -5.93 -0.18
C THR A 89 -11.36 -6.59 1.19
N SER A 90 -10.17 -6.48 1.80
CA SER A 90 -9.93 -7.03 3.14
C SER A 90 -10.65 -6.25 4.25
N LYS A 91 -10.80 -4.94 4.10
CA LYS A 91 -11.54 -4.09 5.06
C LYS A 91 -13.05 -4.31 5.06
N GLN A 92 -13.64 -4.72 3.93
CA GLN A 92 -15.08 -4.99 3.85
C GLN A 92 -15.54 -6.22 4.63
N ASN A 93 -14.63 -7.16 4.93
CA ASN A 93 -14.96 -8.39 5.67
C ASN A 93 -14.84 -8.25 7.20
N PHE A 94 -14.44 -7.09 7.74
CA PHE A 94 -14.15 -6.92 9.17
C PHE A 94 -15.31 -6.33 10.01
N SER A 95 -16.54 -6.33 9.47
CA SER A 95 -17.73 -5.83 10.17
C SER A 95 -18.78 -6.91 10.36
N GLU A 96 -18.42 -8.08 10.90
CA GLU A 96 -19.38 -8.90 11.64
C GLU A 96 -18.64 -9.93 12.52
N ASN A 97 -18.85 -9.81 13.83
CA ASN A 97 -18.55 -10.77 14.89
C ASN A 97 -17.09 -11.15 15.16
N GLY A 98 -16.66 -10.75 16.37
CA GLY A 98 -15.40 -11.15 16.95
C GLY A 98 -15.34 -12.64 17.26
N THR A 99 -14.20 -13.25 16.94
CA THR A 99 -13.43 -14.18 17.78
C THR A 99 -12.22 -14.60 16.95
N SER A 100 -11.02 -14.21 17.40
CA SER A 100 -9.76 -14.46 16.68
C SER A 100 -9.01 -15.59 17.36
N TYR A 101 -8.90 -16.73 16.68
CA TYR A 101 -7.90 -17.77 16.91
C TYR A 101 -7.36 -18.21 15.55
N GLY A 102 -6.04 -18.17 15.36
CA GLY A 102 -5.39 -18.75 14.18
C GLY A 102 -4.20 -17.94 13.69
N GLY A 103 -2.99 -18.41 13.99
CA GLY A 103 -1.73 -17.70 13.82
C GLY A 103 -1.39 -17.27 12.40
N GLN A 104 -0.89 -16.04 12.28
CA GLN A 104 -0.15 -15.48 11.16
C GLN A 104 1.01 -14.66 11.75
N PRO A 105 2.17 -14.53 11.06
CA PRO A 105 3.19 -13.59 11.50
C PRO A 105 2.59 -12.18 11.41
N ILE A 106 2.54 -11.50 12.55
CA ILE A 106 1.92 -10.20 12.73
C ILE A 106 2.72 -9.15 11.96
N ILE A 107 2.32 -8.86 10.72
CA ILE A 107 2.55 -7.54 10.12
C ILE A 107 1.25 -6.78 10.37
N ASP A 108 1.16 -6.18 11.55
CA ASP A 108 -0.02 -5.52 12.06
C ASP A 108 -0.47 -4.37 11.12
N PRO A 109 -1.64 -4.46 10.45
CA PRO A 109 -2.19 -3.36 9.65
C PRO A 109 -2.54 -2.13 10.50
N ARG A 110 -2.58 -2.25 11.84
CA ARG A 110 -2.71 -1.12 12.75
C ARG A 110 -1.49 -0.22 12.75
N GLN A 111 -0.29 -0.72 12.45
CA GLN A 111 0.91 0.15 12.38
C GLN A 111 0.84 1.10 11.19
N LYS A 112 0.56 0.61 9.97
CA LYS A 112 0.48 1.49 8.79
C LYS A 112 -0.69 2.48 8.84
N SER A 113 -1.84 2.07 9.37
CA SER A 113 -3.00 2.98 9.50
C SER A 113 -2.82 4.01 10.62
N SER A 114 -2.18 3.66 11.73
CA SER A 114 -1.88 4.61 12.82
C SER A 114 -0.80 5.61 12.43
N GLU A 115 0.24 5.18 11.72
CA GLU A 115 1.29 6.05 11.19
C GLU A 115 0.71 7.07 10.19
N THR A 116 -0.10 6.61 9.25
CA THR A 116 -0.77 7.51 8.28
C THR A 116 -1.70 8.52 8.97
N LYS A 117 -2.41 8.10 10.03
CA LYS A 117 -3.24 9.02 10.84
C LYS A 117 -2.40 10.02 11.64
N LEU A 118 -1.26 9.60 12.20
CA LEU A 118 -0.36 10.47 12.95
C LEU A 118 0.25 11.54 12.04
N MET A 119 0.68 11.16 10.82
CA MET A 119 1.18 12.08 9.80
C MET A 119 0.10 13.04 9.32
N GLY A 120 -1.13 12.58 9.07
CA GLY A 120 -2.23 13.44 8.62
C GLY A 120 -2.78 14.39 9.71
N SER A 121 -2.52 14.11 10.99
CA SER A 121 -3.07 14.89 12.11
C SER A 121 -2.27 16.17 12.39
N GLY A 122 -2.95 17.32 12.53
CA GLY A 122 -2.34 18.55 13.04
C GLY A 122 -2.18 19.71 12.05
N ARG A 123 -2.69 19.61 10.82
CA ARG A 123 -2.63 20.69 9.80
C ARG A 123 -3.51 21.91 10.10
N GLY A 124 -4.40 21.86 11.10
CA GLY A 124 -5.28 22.97 11.49
C GLY A 124 -5.57 23.07 12.99
N SER A 125 -4.79 22.39 13.83
CA SER A 125 -4.98 22.42 15.29
C SER A 125 -4.03 23.44 15.93
N THR A 126 -4.58 24.37 16.70
CA THR A 126 -3.85 25.38 17.50
C THR A 126 -3.57 24.91 18.93
N LYS A 127 -3.96 23.69 19.32
CA LYS A 127 -3.68 23.18 20.67
C LYS A 127 -2.16 23.01 20.87
N ARG A 128 -1.64 23.54 21.98
CA ARG A 128 -0.21 23.48 22.35
C ARG A 128 0.24 22.06 22.75
N SER A 129 -0.69 21.14 23.03
CA SER A 129 -0.38 19.77 23.41
C SER A 129 -0.36 18.81 22.22
N VAL A 130 0.72 18.03 22.11
CA VAL A 130 0.86 16.89 21.20
C VAL A 130 0.58 15.59 21.96
N SER A 131 -0.04 14.59 21.30
CA SER A 131 -0.37 13.32 21.94
C SER A 131 0.89 12.52 22.30
N GLU A 132 0.85 11.77 23.40
CA GLU A 132 1.99 10.95 23.87
C GLU A 132 2.50 9.99 22.79
N THR A 133 1.61 9.39 22.00
CA THR A 133 1.98 8.53 20.87
C THR A 133 2.74 9.31 19.79
N LYS A 134 2.32 10.54 19.49
CA LYS A 134 3.04 11.40 18.52
C LYS A 134 4.42 11.80 19.06
N LYS A 135 4.55 12.06 20.37
CA LYS A 135 5.85 12.32 21.00
C LYS A 135 6.82 11.15 20.83
N LYS A 136 6.33 9.92 21.12
CA LYS A 136 7.11 8.68 20.93
C LYS A 136 7.48 8.46 19.46
N PHE A 137 6.57 8.76 18.53
CA PHE A 137 6.85 8.67 17.10
C PHE A 137 7.97 9.61 16.65
N VAL A 138 7.93 10.89 17.07
CA VAL A 138 8.98 11.87 16.77
C VAL A 138 10.33 11.43 17.33
N ALA A 139 10.39 10.96 18.58
CA ALA A 139 11.61 10.45 19.17
C ALA A 139 12.15 9.20 18.45
N SER A 140 11.27 8.27 18.07
CA SER A 140 11.64 7.09 17.29
C SER A 140 12.20 7.47 15.92
N ASN A 141 11.61 8.45 15.24
CA ASN A 141 12.09 8.94 13.94
C ASN A 141 13.46 9.62 14.04
N GLN A 142 13.81 10.14 15.22
CA GLN A 142 15.14 10.68 15.54
C GLN A 142 16.10 9.62 16.11
N ASN A 143 15.81 8.32 15.96
CA ASN A 143 16.61 7.23 16.52
C ASN A 143 16.85 7.36 18.04
N TRP A 144 15.89 7.94 18.77
CA TRP A 144 16.04 8.26 20.19
C TRP A 144 17.24 9.15 20.50
N GLN A 145 17.63 10.04 19.58
CA GLN A 145 18.68 11.02 19.78
C GLN A 145 18.11 12.43 19.83
N CYS A 146 18.70 13.27 20.69
CA CYS A 146 18.34 14.67 20.83
C CYS A 146 18.62 15.41 19.52
N GLY A 147 17.62 16.14 19.02
CA GLY A 147 17.74 16.89 17.77
C GLY A 147 18.73 18.06 17.80
N ASN A 148 19.21 18.45 18.99
CA ASN A 148 20.21 19.52 19.15
C ASN A 148 21.61 18.96 19.44
N CYS A 149 21.78 18.20 20.53
CA CYS A 149 23.09 17.75 20.99
C CYS A 149 23.48 16.32 20.57
N GLY A 150 22.60 15.58 19.89
CA GLY A 150 22.86 14.21 19.40
C GLY A 150 22.94 13.12 20.49
N LYS A 151 22.92 13.47 21.78
CA LYS A 151 22.91 12.51 22.89
C LYS A 151 21.63 11.66 22.87
N GLN A 152 21.72 10.43 23.35
CA GLN A 152 20.55 9.56 23.50
C GLN A 152 19.52 10.16 24.46
N LEU A 153 18.26 10.17 24.03
CA LEU A 153 17.11 10.63 24.80
C LEU A 153 16.78 9.61 25.89
N ASN A 154 16.60 10.09 27.12
CA ASN A 154 16.09 9.30 28.23
C ASN A 154 14.55 9.30 28.23
N ALA A 155 13.92 8.60 29.18
CA ALA A 155 12.46 8.54 29.29
C ALA A 155 11.79 9.90 29.59
N TRP A 156 12.57 10.92 29.97
CA TRP A 156 12.11 12.26 30.35
C TRP A 156 12.37 13.30 29.25
N PHE A 157 12.49 12.85 28.00
CA PHE A 157 12.62 13.73 26.86
C PHE A 157 11.35 14.57 26.65
N GLU A 158 11.53 15.74 26.04
CA GLU A 158 10.45 16.67 25.75
C GLU A 158 10.39 16.86 24.23
N VAL A 159 9.18 17.00 23.70
CA VAL A 159 8.95 17.23 22.26
C VAL A 159 8.39 18.63 22.11
N ASP A 160 9.06 19.41 21.27
CA ASP A 160 8.77 20.81 21.07
C ASP A 160 8.68 21.15 19.59
N HIS A 161 8.08 22.29 19.27
CA HIS A 161 7.89 22.73 17.89
C HIS A 161 9.15 23.43 17.38
N LYS A 162 9.66 23.06 16.19
CA LYS A 162 10.80 23.75 15.56
C LYS A 162 10.49 25.23 15.32
N ILE A 163 9.29 25.50 14.82
CA ILE A 163 8.68 26.84 14.73
C ILE A 163 7.51 26.86 15.70
N ARG A 164 7.51 27.79 16.67
CA ARG A 164 6.41 27.92 17.64
C ARG A 164 5.08 28.17 16.94
N LEU A 165 3.99 27.71 17.57
CA LEU A 165 2.62 27.93 17.06
C LEU A 165 2.27 29.41 16.88
N GLU A 166 2.82 30.30 17.73
CA GLU A 166 2.59 31.75 17.65
C GLU A 166 3.23 32.41 16.42
N TYR A 167 4.30 31.83 15.88
CA TYR A 167 4.97 32.27 14.67
C TYR A 167 4.53 31.50 13.42
N GLY A 168 3.33 30.90 13.44
CA GLY A 168 2.78 30.16 12.30
C GLY A 168 3.22 28.69 12.23
N GLY A 169 3.80 28.14 13.30
CA GLY A 169 4.12 26.72 13.41
C GLY A 169 2.89 25.81 13.37
N THR A 170 3.09 24.56 12.97
CA THR A 170 2.03 23.54 12.94
C THR A 170 2.30 22.39 13.90
N ASN A 171 1.25 21.61 14.22
CA ASN A 171 1.35 20.38 15.01
C ASN A 171 1.73 19.14 14.16
N HIS A 172 2.22 19.36 12.94
CA HIS A 172 2.67 18.30 12.05
C HIS A 172 4.02 17.74 12.53
N VAL A 173 4.26 16.44 12.30
CA VAL A 173 5.48 15.76 12.73
C VAL A 173 6.76 16.42 12.21
N ASP A 174 6.71 17.04 11.02
CA ASP A 174 7.85 17.74 10.42
C ASP A 174 8.29 18.97 11.22
N ASN A 175 7.34 19.63 11.91
CA ASN A 175 7.58 20.79 12.77
C ASN A 175 7.82 20.38 14.23
N LEU A 176 7.93 19.09 14.55
CA LEU A 176 8.24 18.62 15.90
C LEU A 176 9.68 18.13 15.99
N VAL A 177 10.31 18.33 17.14
CA VAL A 177 11.65 17.85 17.45
C VAL A 177 11.69 17.34 18.89
N ALA A 178 12.28 16.16 19.09
CA ALA A 178 12.54 15.61 20.41
C ALA A 178 13.89 16.12 20.94
N LEU A 179 13.88 16.67 22.16
CA LEU A 179 15.02 17.30 22.82
C LEU A 179 15.23 16.70 24.21
N CYS A 180 16.49 16.67 24.67
CA CYS A 180 16.77 16.42 26.08
C CYS A 180 16.38 17.66 26.92
N ARG A 181 16.20 17.47 28.23
CA ARG A 181 15.75 18.54 29.13
C ARG A 181 16.67 19.76 29.13
N GLU A 182 17.98 19.54 28.99
CA GLU A 182 18.98 20.61 28.90
C GLU A 182 18.76 21.47 27.66
N CYS A 183 18.74 20.85 26.46
CA CYS A 183 18.55 21.58 25.20
C CYS A 183 17.15 22.20 25.07
N HIS A 184 16.13 21.57 25.64
CA HIS A 184 14.79 22.15 25.67
C HIS A 184 14.73 23.38 26.59
N GLY A 185 15.36 23.31 27.77
CA GLY A 185 15.49 24.45 28.68
C GLY A 185 16.28 25.61 28.08
N GLU A 186 17.40 25.31 27.42
CA GLU A 186 18.22 26.28 26.69
C GLU A 186 17.41 26.99 25.61
N LYS A 187 16.70 26.23 24.78
CA LYS A 187 15.82 26.79 23.74
C LYS A 187 14.74 27.69 24.34
N THR A 188 14.06 27.23 25.38
CA THR A 188 13.00 28.00 26.06
C THR A 188 13.55 29.31 26.63
N ALA A 189 14.76 29.29 27.20
CA ALA A 189 15.42 30.46 27.73
C ALA A 189 15.79 31.46 26.63
N MET A 190 16.36 30.99 25.52
CA MET A 190 16.72 31.85 24.38
C MET A 190 15.51 32.49 23.70
N GLU A 191 14.39 31.78 23.61
CA GLU A 191 13.17 32.30 22.98
C GLU A 191 12.38 33.28 23.86
N ASN A 192 12.68 33.36 25.16
CA ASN A 192 12.04 34.27 26.12
C ASN A 192 12.96 35.43 26.54
N LEU A 193 14.16 35.52 25.95
CA LEU A 193 15.11 36.63 26.10
C LEU A 193 14.76 37.76 25.12
#